data_AF-A0A3D4KB00-F1
#
_entry.id   AF-A0A3D4KB00-F1
#
_cell.length_a   1.000
_cell.length_b   1.000
_cell.length_c   1.000
_cell.angle_alpha   90.00
_cell.angle_beta   90.00
_cell.angle_gamma   90.00
#
_symmetry.space_group_name_H-M   'P 1'
#
loop_
_entity.id
_entity.type
_entity.pdbx_description
1 polymer ?
#
loop_
_entity_poly.entity_id
_entity_poly.type
_entity_poly.pdbx_seq_one_letter_code
_entity_poly.pdbx_strand_id
1 'polypeptide(L)'
;MKTYLYIFLLLLLTGCEYFDPTVAGPPTMRWMFEGPKPEEGKTYPPLYVQGWKDGCHTGTSANTNQYYKYFYKFKQDAYLAQDPVYYKGWKDAFNYCGRYFYQYNRKPGFI
;
A
#
# COMPACT_ATOMS: atom_id res chain seq x y z
N MET A 1 -24.18 -16.88 -32.45
CA MET A 1 -24.25 -15.66 -31.60
C MET A 1 -24.25 -15.95 -30.09
N LYS A 2 -25.10 -16.84 -29.57
CA LYS A 2 -25.15 -17.14 -28.12
C LYS A 2 -23.80 -17.62 -27.53
N THR A 3 -23.02 -18.40 -28.27
CA THR A 3 -21.72 -18.93 -27.84
C THR A 3 -20.68 -17.82 -27.58
N TYR A 4 -20.64 -16.78 -28.42
CA TYR A 4 -19.72 -15.65 -28.22
C TYR A 4 -20.13 -14.77 -27.02
N LEU A 5 -21.43 -14.69 -26.73
CA LEU A 5 -21.95 -14.01 -25.54
C LEU A 5 -21.45 -14.70 -24.26
N TYR A 6 -21.47 -16.04 -24.21
CA TYR A 6 -20.98 -16.80 -23.06
C TYR A 6 -19.46 -16.68 -22.90
N ILE A 7 -18.68 -16.67 -23.99
CA ILE A 7 -17.23 -16.46 -23.94
C ILE A 7 -16.91 -15.06 -23.40
N PHE A 8 -17.64 -14.03 -23.85
CA PHE A 8 -17.47 -12.66 -23.35
C PHE A 8 -17.85 -12.54 -21.87
N LEU A 9 -18.93 -13.22 -21.43
CA LEU A 9 -19.33 -13.25 -20.02
C LEU A 9 -18.30 -13.97 -19.13
N LEU A 10 -17.70 -15.06 -19.61
CA LEU A 10 -16.66 -15.81 -18.90
C LEU A 10 -15.37 -14.99 -18.74
N LEU A 11 -15.00 -14.19 -19.74
CA LEU A 11 -13.85 -13.28 -19.66
C LEU A 11 -14.06 -12.13 -18.65
N LEU A 12 -15.31 -11.69 -18.45
CA LEU A 12 -15.62 -10.64 -17.47
C LEU A 12 -15.57 -11.17 -16.02
N LEU A 13 -15.87 -12.46 -15.79
CA LEU A 13 -15.88 -13.06 -14.46
C LEU A 13 -14.48 -13.29 -13.88
N THR A 14 -13.45 -13.46 -14.71
CA THR A 14 -12.06 -13.68 -14.23
C THR A 14 -11.32 -12.39 -13.86
N GLY A 15 -11.88 -11.21 -14.12
CA GLY A 15 -11.23 -9.92 -13.84
C GLY A 15 -11.27 -9.49 -12.36
N CYS A 16 -12.11 -10.12 -11.53
CA CYS A 16 -12.42 -9.62 -10.19
C CYS A 16 -11.28 -9.80 -9.16
N GLU A 17 -10.39 -10.77 -9.34
CA GLU A 17 -9.31 -11.03 -8.37
C GLU A 17 -8.06 -10.18 -8.59
N TYR A 18 -7.91 -9.57 -9.78
CA TYR A 18 -6.68 -8.85 -10.14
C TYR A 18 -6.74 -7.34 -9.92
N PHE A 19 -7.94 -6.77 -9.86
CA PHE A 19 -8.12 -5.33 -9.71
C PHE A 19 -8.87 -5.06 -8.41
N ASP A 20 -8.14 -4.74 -7.36
CA ASP A 20 -8.71 -4.16 -6.14
C ASP A 20 -8.79 -2.64 -6.33
N PRO A 21 -9.96 -2.07 -6.65
CA PRO A 21 -10.11 -0.64 -6.90
C PRO A 21 -9.96 0.20 -5.62
N THR A 22 -9.60 -0.39 -4.47
CA THR A 22 -9.39 0.35 -3.22
C THR A 22 -7.92 0.58 -2.91
N VAL A 23 -7.01 0.00 -3.68
CA VAL A 23 -5.56 0.01 -3.42
C VAL A 23 -4.80 0.41 -4.70
N ALA A 24 -3.91 1.39 -4.60
CA ALA A 24 -3.11 1.83 -5.74
C ALA A 24 -1.80 1.04 -5.87
N GLY A 25 -1.43 0.75 -7.12
CA GLY A 25 -0.16 0.10 -7.48
C GLY A 25 -0.33 -1.39 -7.80
N PRO A 26 0.69 -2.02 -8.41
CA PRO A 26 0.68 -3.44 -8.72
C PRO A 26 0.51 -4.30 -7.45
N PRO A 27 -0.16 -5.46 -7.56
CA PRO A 27 -0.31 -6.41 -6.44
C PRO A 27 1.02 -6.81 -5.80
N THR A 28 2.11 -6.79 -6.57
CA THR A 28 3.47 -7.11 -6.13
C THR A 28 4.05 -6.13 -5.09
N MET A 29 3.41 -4.99 -4.84
CA MET A 29 3.85 -4.01 -3.84
C MET A 29 2.97 -3.98 -2.58
N ARG A 30 1.89 -4.77 -2.53
CA ARG A 30 0.93 -4.76 -1.40
C ARG A 30 1.58 -5.14 -0.07
N TRP A 31 2.56 -6.05 -0.09
CA TRP A 31 3.34 -6.48 1.09
C TRP A 31 3.99 -5.32 1.84
N MET A 32 4.30 -4.21 1.17
CA MET A 32 4.93 -3.05 1.81
C MET A 32 4.01 -2.37 2.83
N PHE A 33 2.70 -2.43 2.61
CA PHE A 33 1.71 -1.86 3.52
C PHE A 33 1.43 -2.77 4.72
N GLU A 34 1.83 -4.03 4.70
CA GLU A 34 1.51 -4.99 5.77
C GLU A 34 2.43 -4.86 6.98
N GLY A 35 3.62 -4.28 6.80
CA GLY A 35 4.67 -4.21 7.80
C GLY A 35 6.03 -4.57 7.19
N PRO A 36 7.13 -4.29 7.90
CA PRO A 36 8.41 -4.88 7.54
C PRO A 36 8.31 -6.41 7.64
N LYS A 37 8.93 -7.12 6.70
CA LYS A 37 9.04 -8.57 6.81
C LYS A 37 9.81 -8.90 8.10
N PRO A 38 9.34 -9.87 8.90
CA PRO A 38 10.13 -10.38 10.02
C PRO A 38 11.49 -10.82 9.49
N GLU A 39 12.57 -10.31 10.07
CA GLU A 39 13.87 -10.96 9.91
C GLU A 39 13.81 -12.32 10.63
N GLU A 40 14.58 -13.31 10.20
CA GLU A 40 14.64 -14.60 10.88
C GLU A 40 14.87 -14.40 12.39
N GLY A 41 13.88 -14.82 13.19
CA GLY A 41 13.90 -14.70 14.65
C GLY A 41 13.49 -13.34 15.24
N LYS A 42 13.10 -12.34 14.43
CA LYS A 42 12.67 -11.02 14.94
C LYS A 42 11.26 -10.66 14.49
N THR A 43 10.33 -10.68 15.44
CA THR A 43 8.97 -10.16 15.26
C THR A 43 8.91 -8.71 15.74
N TYR A 44 8.31 -7.83 14.93
CA TYR A 44 8.09 -6.44 15.33
C TYR A 44 6.91 -6.34 16.31
N PRO A 45 6.96 -5.42 17.29
CA PRO A 45 5.83 -5.18 18.17
C PRO A 45 4.54 -4.85 17.39
N PRO A 46 3.36 -5.30 17.82
CA PRO A 46 2.11 -5.01 17.12
C PRO A 46 1.85 -3.51 16.90
N LEU A 47 2.16 -2.67 17.89
CA LEU A 47 2.04 -1.22 17.78
C LEU A 47 2.97 -0.63 16.71
N TYR A 48 4.18 -1.19 16.56
CA TYR A 48 5.11 -0.78 15.51
C TYR A 48 4.52 -1.11 14.14
N VAL A 49 3.93 -2.30 13.97
CA VAL A 49 3.29 -2.72 12.72
C VAL A 49 2.06 -1.86 12.40
N GLN A 50 1.27 -1.49 13.40
CA GLN A 50 0.16 -0.56 13.24
C GLN A 50 0.66 0.82 12.80
N GLY A 51 1.68 1.36 13.49
CA GLY A 51 2.35 2.59 13.10
C GLY A 51 2.86 2.52 11.66
N TRP A 52 3.49 1.41 11.28
CA TRP A 52 3.99 1.19 9.93
C TRP A 52 2.89 1.30 8.87
N LYS A 53 1.77 0.60 9.08
CA LYS A 53 0.61 0.65 8.18
C LYS A 53 0.16 2.10 7.97
N ASP A 54 -0.07 2.82 9.05
CA ASP A 54 -0.57 4.20 9.01
C ASP A 54 0.46 5.17 8.39
N GLY A 55 1.74 5.00 8.72
CA GLY A 55 2.85 5.76 8.16
C GLY A 55 3.03 5.51 6.67
N CYS A 56 2.88 4.27 6.21
CA CYS A 56 3.00 3.91 4.81
C CYS A 56 1.89 4.55 3.95
N HIS A 57 0.64 4.53 4.43
CA HIS A 57 -0.48 5.26 3.80
C HIS A 57 -0.17 6.76 3.67
N THR A 58 0.30 7.35 4.77
CA THR A 58 0.63 8.78 4.79
C THR A 58 1.79 9.11 3.85
N GLY A 59 2.90 8.39 3.95
CA GLY A 59 4.11 8.60 3.16
C GLY A 59 3.87 8.44 1.67
N THR A 60 3.05 7.45 1.30
CA THR A 60 2.61 7.26 -0.09
C THR A 60 1.82 8.49 -0.53
N SER A 61 0.74 8.86 0.17
CA SER A 61 -0.07 10.03 -0.20
C SER A 61 0.71 11.35 -0.28
N ALA A 62 1.71 11.56 0.58
CA ALA A 62 2.46 12.80 0.63
C ALA A 62 3.46 12.94 -0.53
N ASN A 63 4.08 11.84 -0.96
CA ASN A 63 5.27 11.87 -1.82
C ASN A 63 5.03 11.40 -3.26
N THR A 64 3.83 10.97 -3.65
CA THR A 64 3.58 10.35 -4.97
C THR A 64 2.74 11.20 -5.92
N ASN A 65 2.42 10.64 -7.09
CA ASN A 65 1.52 11.25 -8.08
C ASN A 65 0.05 11.28 -7.59
N GLN A 66 -0.83 11.89 -8.39
CA GLN A 66 -2.25 12.06 -8.06
C GLN A 66 -3.02 10.74 -7.96
N TYR A 67 -2.62 9.72 -8.72
CA TYR A 67 -3.25 8.40 -8.67
C TYR A 67 -3.15 7.82 -7.26
N TYR A 68 -1.94 7.75 -6.68
CA TYR A 68 -1.76 7.27 -5.31
C TYR A 68 -2.40 8.18 -4.24
N LYS A 69 -2.46 9.50 -4.46
CA LYS A 69 -3.14 10.45 -3.57
C LYS A 69 -4.65 10.25 -3.48
N TYR A 70 -5.25 9.67 -4.52
CA TYR A 70 -6.67 9.36 -4.51
C TYR A 70 -6.99 8.18 -3.58
N PHE A 71 -6.16 7.13 -3.60
CA PHE A 71 -6.38 5.92 -2.79
C PHE A 71 -5.81 6.02 -1.38
N TYR A 72 -4.72 6.76 -1.18
CA TYR A 72 -4.04 6.89 0.10
C TYR A 72 -4.18 8.31 0.66
N LYS A 73 -4.30 8.41 1.98
CA LYS A 73 -4.43 9.68 2.71
C LYS A 73 -3.54 9.67 3.96
N PHE A 74 -3.40 10.83 4.58
CA PHE A 74 -2.85 10.94 5.93
C PHE A 74 -3.62 10.03 6.89
N LYS A 75 -2.89 9.19 7.62
CA LYS A 75 -3.40 8.29 8.62
C LYS A 75 -2.43 8.26 9.80
N GLN A 76 -2.92 8.65 10.97
CA GLN A 76 -2.19 8.58 12.22
C GLN A 76 -3.21 8.52 13.36
N ASP A 77 -3.05 7.58 14.26
CA ASP A 77 -3.86 7.50 15.48
C ASP A 77 -3.34 8.57 16.47
N ALA A 78 -4.18 9.54 16.78
CA ALA A 78 -3.82 10.67 17.65
C ALA A 78 -3.48 10.22 19.08
N TYR A 79 -4.10 9.15 19.58
CA TYR A 79 -3.84 8.63 20.93
C TYR A 79 -2.52 7.86 20.99
N LEU A 80 -2.12 7.24 19.88
CA LEU A 80 -0.86 6.49 19.77
C LEU A 80 0.30 7.34 19.23
N ALA A 81 0.04 8.55 18.73
CA ALA A 81 1.07 9.42 18.15
C ALA A 81 2.20 9.77 19.12
N GLN A 82 1.92 9.73 20.43
CA GLN A 82 2.93 9.93 21.48
C GLN A 82 3.55 8.62 21.98
N ASP A 83 3.01 7.45 21.62
CA ASP A 83 3.63 6.17 21.92
C ASP A 83 4.90 5.99 21.07
N PRO A 84 6.07 5.76 21.70
CA PRO A 84 7.34 5.74 20.98
C PRO A 84 7.44 4.57 20.00
N VAL A 85 6.78 3.44 20.26
CA VAL A 85 6.83 2.25 19.41
C VAL A 85 5.97 2.46 18.18
N TYR A 86 4.73 2.94 18.36
CA TYR A 86 3.85 3.32 17.27
C TYR A 86 4.47 4.42 16.41
N TYR A 87 4.91 5.52 17.02
CA TYR A 87 5.45 6.65 16.29
C TYR A 87 6.73 6.31 15.53
N LYS A 88 7.58 5.45 16.10
CA LYS A 88 8.75 4.92 15.37
C LYS A 88 8.31 4.15 14.11
N GLY A 89 7.36 3.24 14.23
CA GLY A 89 6.82 2.49 13.08
C GLY A 89 6.25 3.42 12.01
N TRP A 90 5.47 4.41 12.45
CA TRP A 90 4.89 5.42 11.58
C TRP A 90 5.96 6.22 10.82
N LYS A 91 6.99 6.71 11.52
CA LYS A 91 8.04 7.53 10.93
C LYS A 91 8.94 6.74 9.99
N ASP A 92 9.27 5.50 10.34
CA ASP A 92 10.06 4.59 9.50
C ASP A 92 9.31 4.34 8.18
N ALA A 93 8.04 3.97 8.25
CA ALA A 93 7.22 3.67 7.08
C ALA A 93 6.89 4.88 6.21
N PHE A 94 6.64 6.04 6.82
CA PHE A 94 6.41 7.30 6.09
C PHE A 94 7.56 7.58 5.10
N ASN A 95 8.79 7.44 5.59
CA ASN A 95 9.98 7.66 4.77
C ASN A 95 10.22 6.53 3.78
N TYR A 96 10.09 5.27 4.22
CA TYR A 96 10.37 4.11 3.38
C TYR A 96 9.38 4.00 2.21
N CYS A 97 8.08 3.94 2.50
CA CYS A 97 7.05 3.80 1.48
C CYS A 97 6.99 5.02 0.56
N GLY A 98 7.06 6.23 1.12
CA GLY A 98 7.05 7.46 0.33
C GLY A 98 8.20 7.50 -0.68
N ARG A 99 9.43 7.16 -0.26
CA ARG A 99 10.59 7.09 -1.16
C ARG A 99 10.46 5.98 -2.19
N TYR A 100 10.02 4.80 -1.78
CA TYR A 100 9.88 3.66 -2.68
C TYR A 100 8.90 3.97 -3.82
N PHE A 101 7.69 4.43 -3.50
CA PHE A 101 6.70 4.78 -4.51
C PHE A 101 7.11 6.00 -5.32
N TYR A 102 7.78 6.99 -4.73
CA TYR A 102 8.34 8.12 -5.48
C TYR A 102 9.34 7.65 -6.55
N GLN A 103 10.24 6.74 -6.20
CA GLN A 103 11.23 6.18 -7.13
C GLN A 103 10.54 5.31 -8.19
N TYR A 104 9.59 4.47 -7.77
CA TYR A 104 8.84 3.60 -8.66
C TYR A 104 8.08 4.39 -9.74
N ASN A 105 7.35 5.43 -9.33
CA ASN A 105 6.57 6.31 -10.20
C ASN A 105 7.42 7.16 -11.16
N ARG A 106 8.73 7.25 -10.91
CA ARG A 106 9.67 7.96 -11.79
C ARG A 106 10.35 7.06 -12.82
N LYS A 107 10.19 5.73 -12.72
CA LYS A 107 10.75 4.82 -13.72
C LYS A 107 9.97 5.00 -15.04
N PRO A 108 10.67 5.19 -16.18
CA PRO A 108 10.00 5.28 -17.47
C PRO A 108 9.21 3.99 -17.74
N GLY A 109 7.95 4.14 -18.18
CA GLY A 109 7.04 3.04 -18.46
C GLY A 109 6.06 2.66 -17.34
N PHE A 110 6.09 3.36 -16.19
CA PHE A 110 5.08 3.23 -15.14
C PHE A 110 4.31 4.55 -14.97
N ILE A 111 3.14 4.61 -15.60
CA ILE A 111 2.08 5.63 -15.39
C ILE A 111 0.81 4.88 -15.02
#